data_AF-A0A8B5WUL2-F1
#
_entry.id   AF-A0A8B5WUL2-F1
#
_cell.length_a   1.000
_cell.length_b   1.000
_cell.length_c   1.000
_cell.angle_alpha   90.00
_cell.angle_beta   90.00
_cell.angle_gamma   90.00
#
_symmetry.space_group_name_H-M   'P 1'
#
loop_
_entity.id
_entity.type
_entity.pdbx_description
1 polymer ?
#
loop_
_entity_poly.entity_id
_entity_poly.type
_entity_poly.pdbx_seq_one_letter_code
_entity_poly.pdbx_strand_id
1 'polypeptide(L)'
;MLDAMIDAAKRGENVFISDVRTRFAEISETEARSIFIELLLLDGVGRVEYTLSVPRLTGPEGEAVQFVASYVRAEVYNILSSMGGRTMTIYTDTSDAVVVGILRGLHDDFCVGLPRSQRTGYGNCVNVIDRMLAAIDANSEPFTFVLRDIAERPADRSTERAEKAKTRESSGMLTRVTADLDGKAICGIDIGGTDIKMALAIDGTIVCFKEYDWNPTSYAAADMIVDPILILTRLVRAYASFAADGGDRVPHELREAMGKDAGIENIKSAVEAAEKRLGDRLLALDAVGVSFPDVIIRDKVVGGETTKTRAIKRNPALEFESEFAKITSLDEKLRALCRSGGAVKIMNDGPMSAYTAAVETAAVEPERVADGVLAYSLGTELGTGWVDGDGNVPEMPLECYNFIIDLGDFVARGYPAEDVRSNVNVNTGLAGTLQRYTSQSGVFRLAIDRFKAKRPDLYREIFDSGFVVTTRLDGREILAVPTEPRDMRKAFLEHVMALPEREKDEIVNDIFRRIGVYLAITWLETVHTVRPDCREITLFGRVVKNPRCFELIREGALSVESDIRLHVADAGMANTPLMKQLDADPDFTVAQFAQAVGAIYFGNQGLIG
;
A
#
# COMPACT_ATOMS: atom_id res chain seq x y z
N MET A 1 -35.59 -4.11 3.33
CA MET A 1 -34.18 -3.78 3.67
C MET A 1 -33.37 -3.51 2.41
N LEU A 2 -33.23 -4.49 1.50
CA LEU A 2 -32.47 -4.33 0.24
C LEU A 2 -32.92 -3.11 -0.57
N ASP A 3 -34.22 -2.94 -0.80
CA ASP A 3 -34.76 -1.81 -1.56
C ASP A 3 -34.32 -0.47 -0.98
N ALA A 4 -34.29 -0.32 0.35
CA ALA A 4 -33.85 0.91 1.00
C ALA A 4 -32.35 1.20 0.77
N MET A 5 -31.51 0.16 0.74
CA MET A 5 -30.08 0.30 0.41
C MET A 5 -29.89 0.68 -1.06
N ILE A 6 -30.62 0.02 -1.97
CA ILE A 6 -30.57 0.29 -3.41
C ILE A 6 -31.07 1.71 -3.70
N ASP A 7 -32.15 2.13 -3.05
CA ASP A 7 -32.68 3.49 -3.18
C ASP A 7 -31.70 4.54 -2.64
N ALA A 8 -31.01 4.26 -1.54
CA ALA A 8 -29.93 5.13 -1.03
C ALA A 8 -28.78 5.24 -2.03
N ALA A 9 -28.30 4.11 -2.56
CA ALA A 9 -27.26 4.08 -3.57
C ALA A 9 -27.63 4.90 -4.82
N LYS A 10 -28.88 4.77 -5.29
CA LYS A 10 -29.42 5.54 -6.43
C LYS A 10 -29.47 7.04 -6.16
N ARG A 11 -29.65 7.47 -4.91
CA ARG A 11 -29.60 8.89 -4.50
C ARG A 11 -28.17 9.44 -4.37
N GLY A 12 -27.15 8.62 -4.59
CA GLY A 12 -25.75 9.02 -4.40
C GLY A 12 -25.29 8.93 -2.94
N GLU A 13 -26.03 8.22 -2.08
CA GLU A 13 -25.63 7.99 -0.69
C GLU A 13 -24.66 6.81 -0.60
N ASN A 14 -23.72 6.88 0.35
CA ASN A 14 -22.83 5.76 0.65
C ASN A 14 -23.63 4.62 1.28
N VAL A 15 -23.32 3.40 0.87
CA VAL A 15 -23.85 2.16 1.44
C VAL A 15 -22.65 1.30 1.82
N PHE A 16 -22.14 1.48 3.04
CA PHE A 16 -20.89 0.86 3.44
C PHE A 16 -21.01 -0.66 3.55
N ILE A 17 -19.99 -1.37 3.08
CA ILE A 17 -19.96 -2.84 3.08
C ILE A 17 -20.10 -3.42 4.51
N SER A 18 -19.50 -2.78 5.51
CA SER A 18 -19.60 -3.18 6.91
C SER A 18 -21.04 -3.10 7.46
N ASP A 19 -21.79 -2.07 7.04
CA ASP A 19 -23.19 -1.90 7.43
C ASP A 19 -24.08 -2.93 6.75
N VAL A 20 -23.81 -3.23 5.47
CA VAL A 20 -24.50 -4.30 4.72
C VAL A 20 -24.24 -5.65 5.39
N ARG A 21 -22.99 -5.97 5.72
CA ARG A 21 -22.60 -7.20 6.42
C ARG A 21 -23.34 -7.34 7.74
N THR A 22 -23.39 -6.27 8.54
CA THR A 22 -24.08 -6.26 9.84
C THR A 22 -25.56 -6.53 9.67
N ARG A 23 -26.23 -5.80 8.76
CA ARG A 23 -27.66 -5.98 8.50
C ARG A 23 -27.99 -7.35 7.90
N PHE A 24 -27.10 -7.93 7.10
CA PHE A 24 -27.30 -9.28 6.57
C PHE A 24 -27.11 -10.37 7.63
N ALA A 25 -26.22 -10.15 8.61
CA ALA A 25 -26.03 -11.05 9.74
C ALA A 25 -27.24 -11.06 10.70
N GLU A 26 -28.04 -9.99 10.72
CA GLU A 26 -29.26 -9.88 11.54
C GLU A 26 -30.50 -10.56 10.93
N ILE A 27 -30.42 -11.03 9.67
CA ILE A 27 -31.53 -11.72 9.00
C ILE A 27 -31.75 -13.09 9.66
N SER A 28 -33.01 -13.48 9.84
CA SER A 28 -33.36 -14.78 10.39
C SER A 28 -32.78 -15.94 9.55
N GLU A 29 -32.34 -17.03 10.19
CA GLU A 29 -31.77 -18.20 9.48
C GLU A 29 -32.70 -18.79 8.41
N THR A 30 -34.02 -18.64 8.58
CA THR A 30 -35.03 -19.09 7.62
C THR A 30 -35.10 -18.21 6.36
N GLU A 31 -34.67 -16.96 6.45
CA GLU A 31 -34.70 -15.96 5.37
C GLU A 31 -33.32 -15.64 4.82
N ALA A 32 -32.27 -16.15 5.47
CA ALA A 32 -30.88 -15.99 5.06
C ALA A 32 -30.32 -17.26 4.38
N ARG A 33 -29.18 -17.09 3.73
CA ARG A 33 -28.28 -18.13 3.26
C ARG A 33 -26.88 -17.84 3.76
N SER A 34 -26.26 -18.85 4.35
CA SER A 34 -24.86 -18.78 4.77
C SER A 34 -23.95 -19.18 3.61
N ILE A 35 -22.86 -18.44 3.48
CA ILE A 35 -21.75 -18.72 2.57
C ILE A 35 -20.51 -18.81 3.45
N PHE A 36 -19.88 -19.97 3.50
CA PHE A 36 -18.65 -20.18 4.25
C PHE A 36 -17.48 -20.18 3.28
N ILE A 37 -16.44 -19.41 3.59
CA ILE A 37 -15.27 -19.23 2.75
C ILE A 37 -14.07 -19.75 3.53
N GLU A 38 -13.38 -20.74 2.99
CA GLU A 38 -12.08 -21.20 3.45
C GLU A 38 -11.01 -20.76 2.45
N LEU A 39 -10.06 -19.95 2.90
CA LEU A 39 -8.92 -19.50 2.12
C LEU A 39 -7.68 -20.29 2.55
N LEU A 40 -7.09 -21.05 1.61
CA LEU A 40 -5.76 -21.62 1.77
C LEU A 40 -4.72 -20.53 1.50
N LEU A 41 -3.88 -20.22 2.50
CA LEU A 41 -2.87 -19.18 2.40
C LEU A 41 -1.71 -19.58 1.48
N LEU A 42 -0.87 -18.59 1.16
CA LEU A 42 0.24 -18.71 0.21
C LEU A 42 1.31 -19.73 0.62
N ASP A 43 1.45 -20.00 1.93
CA ASP A 43 2.34 -21.02 2.48
C ASP A 43 1.86 -22.46 2.20
N GLY A 44 0.64 -22.64 1.71
CA GLY A 44 0.04 -23.94 1.43
C GLY A 44 -0.39 -24.74 2.65
N VAL A 45 -0.30 -24.16 3.85
CA VAL A 45 -0.61 -24.83 5.12
C VAL A 45 -1.62 -24.02 5.92
N GLY A 46 -1.37 -22.72 6.08
CA GLY A 46 -2.25 -21.81 6.79
C GLY A 46 -3.62 -21.70 6.14
N ARG A 47 -4.67 -21.60 6.95
CA ARG A 47 -6.04 -21.42 6.50
C ARG A 47 -6.74 -20.33 7.28
N VAL A 48 -7.61 -19.60 6.60
CA VAL A 48 -8.49 -18.60 7.24
C VAL A 48 -9.91 -18.83 6.77
N GLU A 49 -10.85 -18.78 7.73
CA GLU A 49 -12.27 -18.94 7.45
C GLU A 49 -13.04 -17.63 7.64
N TYR A 50 -14.01 -17.41 6.76
CA TYR A 50 -14.98 -16.31 6.81
C TYR A 50 -16.39 -16.88 6.64
N THR A 51 -17.37 -16.20 7.24
CA THR A 51 -18.79 -16.53 7.07
C THR A 51 -19.51 -15.27 6.62
N LEU A 52 -20.22 -15.38 5.50
CA LEU A 52 -21.11 -14.35 5.01
C LEU A 52 -22.56 -14.83 5.15
N SER A 53 -23.45 -13.91 5.49
CA SER A 53 -24.89 -14.10 5.39
C SER A 53 -25.38 -13.28 4.20
N VAL A 54 -26.30 -13.82 3.41
CA VAL A 54 -27.03 -13.09 2.36
C VAL A 54 -28.52 -13.38 2.46
N PRO A 55 -29.41 -12.43 2.11
CA PRO A 55 -30.85 -12.70 2.04
C PRO A 55 -31.15 -13.77 0.99
N ARG A 56 -32.19 -14.57 1.22
CA ARG A 56 -32.78 -15.42 0.18
C ARG A 56 -33.37 -14.54 -0.92
N LEU A 57 -33.04 -14.87 -2.16
CA LEU A 57 -33.42 -14.09 -3.34
C LEU A 57 -34.53 -14.81 -4.13
N THR A 58 -35.46 -14.04 -4.68
CA THR A 58 -36.53 -14.57 -5.54
C THR A 58 -36.13 -14.42 -7.01
N GLY A 59 -35.73 -15.52 -7.64
CA GLY A 59 -35.33 -15.55 -9.05
C GLY A 59 -33.88 -15.11 -9.30
N PRO A 60 -33.33 -15.38 -10.49
CA PRO A 60 -31.90 -15.16 -10.80
C PRO A 60 -31.56 -13.74 -11.28
N GLU A 61 -32.55 -12.86 -11.42
CA GLU A 61 -32.38 -11.54 -12.02
C GLU A 61 -32.99 -10.44 -11.15
N GLY A 62 -32.60 -9.19 -11.42
CA GLY A 62 -33.13 -8.00 -10.77
C GLY A 62 -32.09 -7.26 -9.92
N GLU A 63 -32.45 -6.05 -9.49
CA GLU A 63 -31.55 -5.15 -8.76
C GLU A 63 -31.10 -5.75 -7.42
N ALA A 64 -31.99 -6.46 -6.72
CA ALA A 64 -31.67 -7.16 -5.48
C ALA A 64 -30.56 -8.22 -5.68
N VAL A 65 -30.65 -9.02 -6.75
CA VAL A 65 -29.64 -10.03 -7.10
C VAL A 65 -28.32 -9.36 -7.46
N GLN A 66 -28.35 -8.30 -8.27
CA GLN A 66 -27.16 -7.54 -8.65
C GLN A 66 -26.46 -6.88 -7.45
N PHE A 67 -27.25 -6.35 -6.50
CA PHE A 67 -26.72 -5.74 -5.28
C PHE A 67 -26.05 -6.80 -4.39
N VAL A 68 -26.72 -7.94 -4.13
CA VAL A 68 -26.12 -9.05 -3.36
C VAL A 68 -24.88 -9.61 -4.05
N ALA A 69 -24.90 -9.77 -5.38
CA ALA A 69 -23.73 -10.20 -6.13
C ALA A 69 -22.57 -9.19 -6.03
N SER A 70 -22.86 -7.89 -6.02
CA SER A 70 -21.84 -6.84 -5.80
C SER A 70 -21.26 -6.90 -4.39
N TYR A 71 -22.09 -7.14 -3.37
CA TYR A 71 -21.64 -7.38 -2.00
C TYR A 71 -20.71 -8.60 -1.91
N VAL A 72 -21.11 -9.74 -2.46
CA VAL A 72 -20.28 -10.97 -2.43
C VAL A 72 -18.95 -10.76 -3.15
N ARG A 73 -18.94 -10.10 -4.32
CA ARG A 73 -17.70 -9.77 -5.02
C ARG A 73 -16.80 -8.86 -4.22
N ALA A 74 -17.37 -7.85 -3.55
CA ALA A 74 -16.61 -6.93 -2.72
C ALA A 74 -15.98 -7.62 -1.51
N GLU A 75 -16.72 -8.50 -0.83
CA GLU A 75 -16.17 -9.33 0.27
C GLU A 75 -15.01 -10.20 -0.21
N VAL A 76 -15.21 -10.94 -1.31
CA VAL A 76 -14.15 -11.80 -1.90
C VAL A 76 -12.96 -10.97 -2.33
N TYR A 77 -13.18 -9.81 -2.95
CA TYR A 77 -12.12 -8.92 -3.41
C TYR A 77 -11.33 -8.32 -2.25
N ASN A 78 -11.98 -7.87 -1.17
CA ASN A 78 -11.30 -7.34 0.01
C ASN A 78 -10.46 -8.43 0.69
N ILE A 79 -10.96 -9.68 0.77
CA ILE A 79 -10.19 -10.82 1.29
C ILE A 79 -8.96 -11.08 0.39
N LEU A 80 -9.14 -11.22 -0.92
CA LEU A 80 -8.04 -11.57 -1.83
C LEU A 80 -7.00 -10.45 -1.98
N SER A 81 -7.42 -9.18 -2.01
CA SER A 81 -6.50 -8.03 -2.12
C SER A 81 -5.71 -7.78 -0.83
N SER A 82 -6.17 -8.27 0.33
CA SER A 82 -5.42 -8.15 1.59
C SER A 82 -4.61 -9.38 1.96
N MET A 83 -5.15 -10.58 1.75
CA MET A 83 -4.57 -11.85 2.23
C MET A 83 -3.88 -12.65 1.13
N GLY A 84 -4.23 -12.40 -0.14
CA GLY A 84 -3.85 -13.27 -1.25
C GLY A 84 -4.48 -14.67 -1.11
N GLY A 85 -3.74 -15.71 -1.49
CA GLY A 85 -4.09 -17.11 -1.24
C GLY A 85 -3.81 -18.05 -2.42
N ARG A 86 -3.86 -19.36 -2.16
CA ARG A 86 -3.71 -20.41 -3.19
C ARG A 86 -5.06 -20.83 -3.77
N THR A 87 -6.04 -21.00 -2.89
CA THR A 87 -7.36 -21.51 -3.28
C THR A 87 -8.39 -20.97 -2.32
N MET A 88 -9.49 -20.46 -2.87
CA MET A 88 -10.67 -20.09 -2.07
C MET A 88 -11.75 -21.15 -2.28
N THR A 89 -12.00 -21.94 -1.24
CA THR A 89 -13.09 -22.91 -1.23
C THR A 89 -14.32 -22.27 -0.59
N ILE A 90 -15.45 -22.31 -1.30
CA ILE A 90 -16.70 -21.70 -0.89
C ILE A 90 -17.73 -22.80 -0.69
N TYR A 91 -18.34 -22.85 0.50
CA TYR A 91 -19.38 -23.80 0.87
C TYR A 91 -20.71 -23.08 1.05
N THR A 92 -21.76 -23.58 0.41
CA THR A 92 -23.13 -23.07 0.55
C THR A 92 -24.14 -24.20 0.31
N ASP A 93 -25.43 -23.95 0.59
CA ASP A 93 -26.51 -24.86 0.20
C ASP A 93 -26.64 -24.88 -1.32
N THR A 94 -26.18 -25.95 -1.98
CA THR A 94 -26.14 -26.02 -3.45
C THR A 94 -27.52 -26.18 -4.09
N SER A 95 -28.58 -26.37 -3.29
CA SER A 95 -29.95 -26.34 -3.78
C SER A 95 -30.44 -24.91 -4.07
N ASP A 96 -29.79 -23.88 -3.51
CA ASP A 96 -30.11 -22.48 -3.81
C ASP A 96 -29.46 -22.04 -5.13
N ALA A 97 -30.19 -22.26 -6.23
CA ALA A 97 -29.70 -21.97 -7.58
C ALA A 97 -29.30 -20.50 -7.80
N VAL A 98 -29.90 -19.54 -7.07
CA VAL A 98 -29.60 -18.12 -7.23
C VAL A 98 -28.26 -17.79 -6.59
N VAL A 99 -28.05 -18.21 -5.32
CA VAL A 99 -26.77 -18.00 -4.63
C VAL A 99 -25.64 -18.77 -5.32
N VAL A 100 -25.89 -20.01 -5.76
CA VAL A 100 -24.93 -20.80 -6.55
C VAL A 100 -24.58 -20.08 -7.85
N GLY A 101 -25.54 -19.44 -8.52
CA GLY A 101 -25.29 -18.64 -9.72
C GLY A 101 -24.33 -17.48 -9.46
N ILE A 102 -24.55 -16.72 -8.37
CA ILE A 102 -23.66 -15.63 -7.95
C ILE A 102 -22.24 -16.16 -7.69
N LEU A 103 -22.11 -17.25 -6.93
CA LEU A 103 -20.82 -17.81 -6.55
C LEU A 103 -20.05 -18.41 -7.73
N ARG A 104 -20.74 -19.05 -8.68
CA ARG A 104 -20.11 -19.53 -9.92
C ARG A 104 -19.62 -18.37 -10.79
N GLY A 105 -20.32 -17.24 -10.77
CA GLY A 105 -19.92 -16.02 -11.48
C GLY A 105 -18.57 -15.46 -11.02
N LEU A 106 -18.12 -15.75 -9.79
CA LEU A 106 -16.83 -15.29 -9.28
C LEU A 106 -15.65 -15.72 -10.16
N HIS A 107 -15.69 -16.93 -10.75
CA HIS A 107 -14.62 -17.40 -11.63
C HIS A 107 -14.43 -16.44 -12.82
N ASP A 108 -15.53 -16.04 -13.46
CA ASP A 108 -15.50 -15.18 -14.63
C ASP A 108 -15.26 -13.71 -14.25
N ASP A 109 -15.90 -13.23 -13.18
CA ASP A 109 -15.76 -11.85 -12.70
C ASP A 109 -14.32 -11.52 -12.27
N PHE A 110 -13.62 -12.49 -11.70
CA PHE A 110 -12.20 -12.39 -11.31
C PHE A 110 -11.25 -12.87 -12.42
N CYS A 111 -11.77 -13.20 -13.62
CA CYS A 111 -10.97 -13.59 -14.78
C CYS A 111 -10.04 -14.79 -14.50
N VAL A 112 -10.46 -15.71 -13.64
CA VAL A 112 -9.69 -16.92 -13.30
C VAL A 112 -9.55 -17.80 -14.54
N GLY A 113 -8.38 -18.39 -14.75
CA GLY A 113 -8.06 -19.18 -15.94
C GLY A 113 -7.74 -18.36 -17.20
N LEU A 114 -7.98 -17.04 -17.21
CA LEU A 114 -7.52 -16.18 -18.31
C LEU A 114 -6.03 -15.82 -18.14
N PRO A 115 -5.32 -15.53 -19.25
CA PRO A 115 -3.97 -14.96 -19.20
C PRO A 115 -3.94 -13.64 -18.43
N ARG A 116 -2.88 -13.37 -17.67
CA ARG A 116 -2.73 -12.15 -16.84
C ARG A 116 -2.97 -10.86 -17.62
N SER A 117 -2.53 -10.81 -18.88
CA SER A 117 -2.69 -9.65 -19.79
C SER A 117 -4.14 -9.33 -20.17
N GLN A 118 -5.08 -10.24 -19.94
CA GLN A 118 -6.51 -10.06 -20.24
C GLN A 118 -7.35 -9.77 -18.99
N ARG A 119 -6.77 -9.91 -17.79
CA ARG A 119 -7.49 -9.67 -16.54
C ARG A 119 -7.65 -8.17 -16.29
N THR A 120 -8.83 -7.78 -15.81
CA THR A 120 -9.18 -6.40 -15.45
C THR A 120 -10.12 -6.41 -14.24
N GLY A 121 -10.41 -5.25 -13.64
CA GLY A 121 -11.36 -5.19 -12.52
C GLY A 121 -10.90 -6.04 -11.33
N TYR A 122 -11.76 -6.95 -10.88
CA TYR A 122 -11.46 -7.89 -9.81
C TYR A 122 -10.27 -8.80 -10.13
N GLY A 123 -10.03 -9.11 -11.40
CA GLY A 123 -8.94 -9.99 -11.82
C GLY A 123 -7.54 -9.41 -11.59
N ASN A 124 -7.41 -8.12 -11.30
CA ASN A 124 -6.12 -7.50 -11.00
C ASN A 124 -5.49 -8.09 -9.73
N CYS A 125 -6.27 -8.37 -8.68
CA CYS A 125 -5.71 -8.99 -7.48
C CYS A 125 -5.25 -10.44 -7.75
N VAL A 126 -5.90 -11.15 -8.68
CA VAL A 126 -5.48 -12.51 -9.10
C VAL A 126 -4.13 -12.48 -9.83
N ASN A 127 -3.83 -11.43 -10.59
CA ASN A 127 -2.51 -11.27 -11.20
C ASN A 127 -1.41 -11.14 -10.15
N VAL A 128 -1.63 -10.33 -9.11
CA VAL A 128 -0.71 -10.20 -7.98
C VAL A 128 -0.54 -11.55 -7.29
N ILE A 129 -1.65 -12.22 -6.94
CA ILE A 129 -1.63 -13.55 -6.31
C ILE A 129 -0.82 -14.55 -7.13
N ASP A 130 -1.06 -14.66 -8.43
CA ASP A 130 -0.33 -15.62 -9.28
C ASP A 130 1.17 -15.30 -9.35
N ARG A 131 1.57 -14.01 -9.30
CA ARG A 131 2.98 -13.62 -9.22
C ARG A 131 3.59 -13.99 -7.86
N MET A 132 2.85 -13.79 -6.77
CA MET A 132 3.28 -14.21 -5.42
C MET A 132 3.47 -15.73 -5.34
N LEU A 133 2.54 -16.51 -5.88
CA LEU A 133 2.63 -17.96 -5.93
C LEU A 133 3.86 -18.42 -6.71
N ALA A 134 4.11 -17.83 -7.87
CA ALA A 134 5.30 -18.11 -8.68
C ALA A 134 6.62 -17.72 -7.99
N ALA A 135 6.62 -16.62 -7.20
CA ALA A 135 7.78 -16.21 -6.42
C ALA A 135 8.06 -17.14 -5.22
N ILE A 136 7.02 -17.77 -4.67
CA ILE A 136 7.14 -18.76 -3.58
C ILE A 136 7.62 -20.11 -4.11
N ASP A 137 7.02 -20.58 -5.19
CA ASP A 137 7.38 -21.80 -5.90
C ASP A 137 6.98 -21.68 -7.38
N ALA A 138 7.97 -21.76 -8.27
CA ALA A 138 7.80 -21.61 -9.71
C ALA A 138 6.86 -22.66 -10.34
N ASN A 139 6.58 -23.77 -9.64
CA ASN A 139 5.63 -24.80 -10.08
C ASN A 139 4.25 -24.67 -9.42
N SER A 140 4.00 -23.58 -8.69
CA SER A 140 2.67 -23.35 -8.09
C SER A 140 1.61 -23.23 -9.18
N GLU A 141 0.51 -23.96 -8.98
CA GLU A 141 -0.70 -23.77 -9.77
C GLU A 141 -1.27 -22.35 -9.56
N PRO A 142 -1.88 -21.74 -10.59
CA PRO A 142 -2.58 -20.46 -10.45
C PRO A 142 -3.71 -20.52 -9.42
N PHE A 143 -4.08 -19.36 -8.89
CA PHE A 143 -5.20 -19.23 -7.97
C PHE A 143 -6.52 -19.75 -8.59
N THR A 144 -7.36 -20.36 -7.75
CA THR A 144 -8.67 -20.86 -8.19
C THR A 144 -9.75 -20.79 -7.11
N PHE A 145 -11.01 -20.77 -7.56
CA PHE A 145 -12.20 -20.92 -6.71
C PHE A 145 -12.72 -22.35 -6.78
N VAL A 146 -13.16 -22.88 -5.63
CA VAL A 146 -13.80 -24.19 -5.55
C VAL A 146 -15.14 -24.04 -4.84
N LEU A 147 -16.24 -24.37 -5.51
CA LEU A 147 -17.58 -24.37 -4.90
C LEU A 147 -17.96 -25.78 -4.45
N ARG A 148 -18.43 -25.93 -3.21
CA ARG A 148 -18.88 -27.20 -2.63
C ARG A 148 -20.19 -27.06 -1.89
N ASP A 149 -20.86 -28.19 -1.66
CA ASP A 149 -22.05 -28.21 -0.81
C ASP A 149 -21.69 -28.01 0.66
N ILE A 150 -22.58 -27.36 1.41
CA ILE A 150 -22.40 -27.12 2.84
C ILE A 150 -22.25 -28.41 3.65
N ALA A 151 -22.84 -29.53 3.19
CA ALA A 151 -22.67 -30.83 3.82
C ALA A 151 -21.24 -31.38 3.72
N GLU A 152 -20.42 -30.87 2.78
CA GLU A 152 -19.02 -31.23 2.64
C GLU A 152 -18.08 -30.36 3.48
N ARG A 153 -18.60 -29.34 4.18
CA ARG A 153 -17.78 -28.44 4.99
C ARG A 153 -17.08 -29.25 6.09
N PRO A 154 -15.74 -29.16 6.20
CA PRO A 154 -15.03 -29.74 7.33
C PRO A 154 -15.58 -29.24 8.67
N ALA A 155 -15.51 -30.07 9.71
CA ALA A 155 -15.81 -29.61 11.06
C ALA A 155 -14.92 -28.40 11.42
N ASP A 156 -15.51 -27.44 12.12
CA ASP A 156 -14.88 -26.16 12.47
C ASP A 156 -13.50 -26.38 13.12
N ARG A 157 -12.45 -25.84 12.48
CA ARG A 157 -11.05 -25.95 12.92
C ARG A 157 -10.57 -24.71 13.68
N SER A 158 -11.49 -23.82 14.07
CA SER A 158 -11.21 -22.54 14.74
C SER A 158 -10.33 -22.66 16.00
N THR A 159 -10.21 -23.85 16.60
CA THR A 159 -9.42 -24.12 17.80
C THR A 159 -7.90 -24.16 17.60
N GLU A 160 -7.37 -24.41 16.40
CA GLU A 160 -5.91 -24.53 16.20
C GLU A 160 -5.17 -23.17 16.15
N ARG A 161 -5.86 -22.07 15.81
CA ARG A 161 -5.26 -20.73 15.71
C ARG A 161 -5.10 -20.06 17.09
N ALA A 162 -5.95 -20.42 18.06
CA ALA A 162 -5.91 -19.87 19.42
C ALA A 162 -4.72 -20.38 20.25
N GLU A 163 -4.15 -21.55 19.91
CA GLU A 163 -3.06 -22.15 20.68
C GLU A 163 -1.65 -21.71 20.23
N LYS A 164 -1.47 -21.25 18.98
CA LYS A 164 -0.17 -20.75 18.50
C LYS A 164 0.17 -19.32 18.93
N ALA A 165 -0.76 -18.60 19.56
CA ALA A 165 -0.57 -17.20 20.00
C ALA A 165 0.16 -17.03 21.35
N LYS A 166 0.74 -18.09 21.95
CA LYS A 166 1.25 -18.05 23.34
C LYS A 166 2.68 -18.52 23.57
N THR A 167 3.56 -18.31 22.59
CA THR A 167 5.02 -18.23 22.85
C THR A 167 5.57 -17.00 22.17
N ARG A 168 5.16 -15.82 22.67
CA ARG A 168 5.77 -14.53 22.34
C ARG A 168 7.13 -14.48 23.05
N GLU A 169 8.22 -14.83 22.36
CA GLU A 169 9.53 -14.32 22.77
C GLU A 169 9.54 -12.84 22.42
N SER A 170 9.81 -12.00 23.42
CA SER A 170 9.53 -10.56 23.38
C SER A 170 10.18 -9.83 22.19
N SER A 171 9.60 -8.67 21.88
CA SER A 171 9.98 -7.51 21.03
C SER A 171 11.47 -7.13 20.85
N GLY A 172 12.42 -7.96 21.29
CA GLY A 172 13.85 -7.73 21.22
C GLY A 172 14.42 -7.73 19.81
N MET A 173 13.71 -8.18 18.76
CA MET A 173 14.21 -8.07 17.38
C MET A 173 14.29 -6.60 16.94
N LEU A 174 13.23 -5.82 17.15
CA LEU A 174 13.18 -4.39 16.82
C LEU A 174 14.24 -3.57 17.56
N THR A 175 14.61 -3.99 18.78
CA THR A 175 15.72 -3.37 19.52
C THR A 175 17.09 -3.85 19.00
N ARG A 176 17.27 -5.17 18.75
CA ARG A 176 18.54 -5.76 18.30
C ARG A 176 19.02 -5.20 16.96
N VAL A 177 18.11 -4.97 16.02
CA VAL A 177 18.46 -4.41 14.69
C VAL A 177 19.11 -3.03 14.78
N THR A 178 18.91 -2.31 15.90
CA THR A 178 19.50 -0.98 16.14
C THR A 178 20.83 -1.02 16.92
N ALA A 179 21.10 -2.11 17.63
CA ALA A 179 22.29 -2.26 18.48
C ALA A 179 23.43 -3.02 17.77
N ASP A 180 23.09 -4.04 16.98
CA ASP A 180 24.08 -4.92 16.35
C ASP A 180 24.56 -4.36 15.01
N LEU A 181 25.15 -3.16 15.00
CA LEU A 181 25.66 -2.50 13.77
C LEU A 181 27.19 -2.51 13.65
N ASP A 182 27.89 -2.89 14.72
CA ASP A 182 29.36 -2.93 14.75
C ASP A 182 29.91 -3.96 13.75
N GLY A 183 30.95 -3.58 13.01
CA GLY A 183 31.61 -4.42 12.02
C GLY A 183 30.83 -4.62 10.72
N LYS A 184 29.80 -3.79 10.46
CA LYS A 184 28.88 -3.96 9.33
C LYS A 184 28.81 -2.71 8.46
N ALA A 185 28.81 -2.91 7.15
CA ALA A 185 28.48 -1.95 6.11
C ALA A 185 27.10 -2.28 5.51
N ILE A 186 26.11 -1.44 5.78
CA ILE A 186 24.71 -1.68 5.38
C ILE A 186 24.20 -0.49 4.58
N CYS A 187 23.63 -0.78 3.41
CA CYS A 187 22.98 0.22 2.57
C CYS A 187 21.46 0.12 2.71
N GLY A 188 20.81 1.22 3.06
CA GLY A 188 19.36 1.36 3.02
C GLY A 188 18.94 2.20 1.83
N ILE A 189 17.91 1.74 1.12
CA ILE A 189 17.41 2.35 -0.10
C ILE A 189 15.92 2.62 0.06
N ASP A 190 15.49 3.84 -0.21
CA ASP A 190 14.10 4.26 -0.35
C ASP A 190 13.81 4.64 -1.80
N ILE A 191 12.91 3.89 -2.44
CA ILE A 191 12.55 4.06 -3.85
C ILE A 191 11.19 4.74 -3.93
N GLY A 192 11.21 6.05 -4.18
CA GLY A 192 10.02 6.86 -4.36
C GLY A 192 9.48 6.85 -5.80
N GLY A 193 8.36 7.54 -6.00
CA GLY A 193 7.80 7.76 -7.33
C GLY A 193 8.50 8.86 -8.15
N THR A 194 9.30 9.71 -7.49
CA THR A 194 9.97 10.88 -8.10
C THR A 194 11.45 10.96 -7.79
N ASP A 195 11.92 10.21 -6.79
CA ASP A 195 13.33 10.18 -6.40
C ASP A 195 13.69 8.79 -5.86
N ILE A 196 14.99 8.52 -5.76
CA ILE A 196 15.58 7.41 -5.00
C ILE A 196 16.48 8.03 -3.94
N LYS A 197 16.33 7.58 -2.70
CA LYS A 197 17.13 8.03 -1.55
C LYS A 197 17.91 6.86 -0.97
N MET A 198 19.19 7.07 -0.68
CA MET A 198 20.05 6.06 -0.08
C MET A 198 20.78 6.62 1.13
N ALA A 199 20.92 5.77 2.14
CA ALA A 199 21.81 5.99 3.27
C ALA A 199 22.74 4.76 3.38
N LEU A 200 24.02 4.98 3.64
CA LEU A 200 24.96 3.90 3.91
C LEU A 200 25.59 4.12 5.27
N ALA A 201 25.47 3.11 6.15
CA ALA A 201 26.10 3.10 7.46
C ALA A 201 27.24 2.08 7.52
N ILE A 202 28.33 2.45 8.19
CA ILE A 202 29.46 1.58 8.55
C ILE A 202 29.66 1.70 10.05
N ASP A 203 29.73 0.57 10.76
CA ASP A 203 30.01 0.52 12.21
C ASP A 203 29.08 1.47 13.00
N GLY A 204 27.77 1.38 12.70
CA GLY A 204 26.76 2.22 13.36
C GLY A 204 26.82 3.72 13.04
N THR A 205 27.61 4.14 12.04
CA THR A 205 27.74 5.55 11.64
C THR A 205 27.32 5.73 10.19
N ILE A 206 26.44 6.71 9.91
CA ILE A 206 26.09 7.07 8.54
C ILE A 206 27.28 7.75 7.86
N VAL A 207 27.73 7.17 6.75
CA VAL A 207 28.90 7.64 5.98
C VAL A 207 28.50 8.56 4.84
N CYS A 208 27.34 8.31 4.22
CA CYS A 208 26.82 9.18 3.17
C CYS A 208 25.32 9.02 2.96
N PHE A 209 24.73 10.09 2.40
CA PHE A 209 23.39 10.11 1.83
C PHE A 209 23.47 10.39 0.33
N LYS A 210 22.53 9.84 -0.43
CA LYS A 210 22.35 10.13 -1.86
C LYS A 210 20.88 10.28 -2.18
N GLU A 211 20.51 11.40 -2.79
CA GLU A 211 19.20 11.60 -3.43
C GLU A 211 19.39 11.68 -4.95
N TYR A 212 18.50 11.05 -5.72
CA TYR A 212 18.52 11.06 -7.18
C TYR A 212 17.10 11.21 -7.71
N ASP A 213 16.83 12.29 -8.45
CA ASP A 213 15.52 12.51 -9.07
C ASP A 213 15.36 11.61 -10.31
N TRP A 214 14.19 11.01 -10.45
CA TRP A 214 13.86 10.11 -11.56
C TRP A 214 12.36 10.11 -11.88
N ASN A 215 11.97 9.44 -12.97
CA ASN A 215 10.57 9.36 -13.36
C ASN A 215 10.24 7.96 -13.92
N PRO A 216 10.02 6.95 -13.05
CA PRO A 216 9.78 5.58 -13.50
C PRO A 216 8.53 5.46 -14.38
N THR A 217 7.54 6.35 -14.20
CA THR A 217 6.29 6.34 -14.98
C THR A 217 6.50 6.49 -16.48
N SER A 218 7.59 7.13 -16.92
CA SER A 218 7.92 7.31 -18.34
C SER A 218 8.82 6.22 -18.92
N TYR A 219 9.27 5.27 -18.09
CA TYR A 219 10.23 4.24 -18.51
C TYR A 219 9.53 3.09 -19.21
N ALA A 220 9.90 2.87 -20.46
CA ALA A 220 9.26 1.89 -21.35
C ALA A 220 9.86 0.48 -21.27
N ALA A 221 10.90 0.28 -20.47
CA ALA A 221 11.57 -1.00 -20.24
C ALA A 221 12.01 -1.13 -18.77
N ALA A 222 12.06 -2.35 -18.25
CA ALA A 222 12.36 -2.60 -16.83
C ALA A 222 13.81 -2.27 -16.46
N ASP A 223 14.76 -2.41 -17.38
CA ASP A 223 16.17 -2.08 -17.13
C ASP A 223 16.35 -0.58 -16.81
N MET A 224 15.48 0.29 -17.36
CA MET A 224 15.47 1.71 -17.01
C MET A 224 15.06 1.98 -15.55
N ILE A 225 14.43 1.01 -14.88
CA ILE A 225 14.11 1.07 -13.44
C ILE A 225 15.24 0.43 -12.63
N VAL A 226 15.71 -0.75 -13.05
CA VAL A 226 16.68 -1.56 -12.30
C VAL A 226 18.09 -0.95 -12.34
N ASP A 227 18.56 -0.50 -13.49
CA ASP A 227 19.94 -0.02 -13.67
C ASP A 227 20.26 1.22 -12.82
N PRO A 228 19.38 2.24 -12.72
CA PRO A 228 19.60 3.36 -11.80
C PRO A 228 19.77 2.93 -10.34
N ILE A 229 18.98 1.96 -9.87
CA ILE A 229 19.11 1.46 -8.50
C ILE A 229 20.50 0.83 -8.29
N LEU A 230 20.92 -0.04 -9.20
CA LEU A 230 22.21 -0.73 -9.09
C LEU A 230 23.40 0.23 -9.18
N ILE A 231 23.37 1.20 -10.09
CA ILE A 231 24.49 2.15 -10.23
C ILE A 231 24.58 3.09 -9.03
N LEU A 232 23.45 3.50 -8.44
CA LEU A 232 23.43 4.30 -7.22
C LEU A 232 23.95 3.48 -6.02
N THR A 233 23.61 2.19 -5.90
CA THR A 233 24.18 1.32 -4.85
C THR A 233 25.70 1.17 -5.02
N ARG A 234 26.19 1.03 -6.25
CA ARG A 234 27.63 1.01 -6.55
C ARG A 234 28.30 2.35 -6.22
N LEU A 235 27.62 3.48 -6.47
CA LEU A 235 28.09 4.82 -6.14
C LEU A 235 28.32 5.01 -4.65
N VAL A 236 27.31 4.74 -3.81
CA VAL A 236 27.43 4.93 -2.35
C VAL A 236 28.49 3.99 -1.76
N ARG A 237 28.59 2.76 -2.29
CA ARG A 237 29.62 1.78 -1.91
C ARG A 237 31.03 2.26 -2.26
N ALA A 238 31.24 2.78 -3.46
CA ALA A 238 32.52 3.33 -3.89
C ALA A 238 32.89 4.58 -3.07
N TYR A 239 31.93 5.47 -2.83
CA TYR A 239 32.13 6.67 -1.99
C TYR A 239 32.56 6.29 -0.58
N ALA A 240 31.82 5.37 0.06
CA ALA A 240 32.11 4.91 1.42
C ALA A 240 33.47 4.21 1.53
N SER A 241 33.87 3.47 0.50
CA SER A 241 35.20 2.83 0.44
C SER A 241 36.34 3.85 0.51
N PHE A 242 36.20 5.00 -0.16
CA PHE A 242 37.18 6.09 -0.06
C PHE A 242 37.09 6.84 1.27
N ALA A 243 35.89 7.01 1.82
CA ALA A 243 35.68 7.71 3.08
C ALA A 243 36.29 6.95 4.28
N ALA A 244 36.18 5.62 4.29
CA ALA A 244 36.72 4.76 5.36
C ALA A 244 38.25 4.72 5.41
N ASP A 245 38.96 5.04 4.31
CA ASP A 245 40.43 5.03 4.19
C ASP A 245 41.08 6.36 4.67
N GLY A 246 40.44 7.11 5.58
CA GLY A 246 40.97 8.35 6.14
C GLY A 246 40.72 9.63 5.33
N GLY A 247 39.65 9.67 4.52
CA GLY A 247 38.99 10.89 4.05
C GLY A 247 39.68 11.76 2.98
N ASP A 248 41.01 11.69 2.81
CA ASP A 248 41.71 12.77 2.08
C ASP A 248 41.63 12.73 0.55
N ARG A 249 41.04 11.71 -0.09
CA ARG A 249 40.93 11.67 -1.57
C ARG A 249 39.70 10.94 -2.12
N VAL A 250 38.50 11.22 -1.62
CA VAL A 250 37.30 10.97 -2.46
C VAL A 250 37.50 11.75 -3.77
N PRO A 251 37.53 11.09 -4.95
CA PRO A 251 37.74 11.77 -6.23
C PRO A 251 36.70 12.86 -6.45
N HIS A 252 37.08 13.97 -7.10
CA HIS A 252 36.18 15.09 -7.37
C HIS A 252 34.94 14.64 -8.13
N GLU A 253 35.14 13.81 -9.14
CA GLU A 253 34.11 13.26 -10.01
C GLU A 253 33.11 12.40 -9.21
N LEU A 254 33.60 11.69 -8.18
CA LEU A 254 32.76 10.89 -7.31
C LEU A 254 31.95 11.76 -6.35
N ARG A 255 32.52 12.87 -5.86
CA ARG A 255 31.77 13.87 -5.06
C ARG A 255 30.70 14.57 -5.89
N GLU A 256 31.01 14.94 -7.14
CA GLU A 256 30.03 15.51 -8.06
C GLU A 256 28.89 14.53 -8.36
N ALA A 257 29.21 13.24 -8.55
CA ALA A 257 28.21 12.19 -8.76
C ALA A 257 27.26 11.99 -7.56
N MET A 258 27.69 12.32 -6.34
CA MET A 258 26.81 12.29 -5.16
C MET A 258 25.76 13.41 -5.17
N GLY A 259 26.01 14.51 -5.90
CA GLY A 259 25.07 15.63 -6.01
C GLY A 259 23.71 15.20 -6.55
N LYS A 260 22.64 15.81 -6.03
CA LYS A 260 21.24 15.46 -6.37
C LYS A 260 20.98 15.48 -7.89
N ASP A 261 21.48 16.52 -8.56
CA ASP A 261 21.25 16.77 -9.98
C ASP A 261 22.25 16.06 -10.92
N ALA A 262 23.08 15.15 -10.39
CA ALA A 262 24.04 14.42 -11.19
C ALA A 262 23.33 13.51 -12.21
N GLY A 263 23.62 13.71 -13.50
CA GLY A 263 23.08 12.87 -14.58
C GLY A 263 23.61 11.43 -14.51
N ILE A 264 22.77 10.46 -14.89
CA ILE A 264 23.05 9.03 -14.75
C ILE A 264 24.35 8.57 -15.45
N GLU A 265 24.68 9.14 -16.62
CA GLU A 265 25.91 8.82 -17.35
C GLU A 265 27.17 9.34 -16.64
N ASN A 266 27.08 10.49 -15.98
CA ASN A 266 28.17 11.04 -15.17
C ASN A 266 28.38 10.16 -13.93
N ILE A 267 27.28 9.76 -13.27
CA ILE A 267 27.33 8.82 -12.15
C ILE A 267 28.00 7.53 -12.58
N LYS A 268 27.57 6.94 -13.70
CA LYS A 268 28.13 5.69 -14.23
C LYS A 268 29.63 5.80 -14.49
N SER A 269 30.06 6.86 -15.17
CA SER A 269 31.47 7.10 -15.46
C SER A 269 32.32 7.26 -14.19
N ALA A 270 31.81 8.00 -13.20
CA ALA A 270 32.49 8.19 -11.92
C ALA A 270 32.61 6.88 -11.13
N VAL A 271 31.55 6.06 -11.10
CA VAL A 271 31.54 4.74 -10.46
C VAL A 271 32.55 3.80 -11.10
N GLU A 272 32.56 3.68 -12.42
CA GLU A 272 33.48 2.78 -13.14
C GLU A 272 34.95 3.18 -12.89
N ALA A 273 35.25 4.48 -12.90
CA ALA A 273 36.58 4.98 -12.57
C ALA A 273 36.97 4.72 -11.11
N ALA A 274 36.03 4.91 -10.17
CA ALA A 274 36.24 4.68 -8.75
C ALA A 274 36.48 3.20 -8.43
N GLU A 275 35.64 2.29 -8.94
CA GLU A 275 35.77 0.86 -8.74
C GLU A 275 37.10 0.33 -9.32
N LYS A 276 37.50 0.80 -10.51
CA LYS A 276 38.81 0.45 -11.08
C LYS A 276 39.98 0.89 -10.20
N ARG A 277 39.85 2.04 -9.53
CA ARG A 277 40.90 2.58 -8.64
C ARG A 277 40.91 1.91 -7.26
N LEU A 278 39.76 1.49 -6.77
CA LEU A 278 39.63 0.78 -5.50
C LEU A 278 40.13 -0.66 -5.62
N GLY A 279 39.79 -1.36 -6.71
CA GLY A 279 40.12 -2.77 -6.89
C GLY A 279 39.63 -3.59 -5.69
N ASP A 280 40.52 -4.38 -5.10
CA ASP A 280 40.22 -5.22 -3.93
C ASP A 280 39.87 -4.43 -2.65
N ARG A 281 40.09 -3.11 -2.64
CA ARG A 281 39.70 -2.22 -1.53
C ARG A 281 38.25 -1.76 -1.63
N LEU A 282 37.52 -2.14 -2.67
CA LEU A 282 36.11 -1.83 -2.79
C LEU A 282 35.34 -2.56 -1.69
N LEU A 283 34.65 -1.80 -0.85
CA LEU A 283 33.82 -2.32 0.23
C LEU A 283 32.78 -3.30 -0.33
N ALA A 284 32.71 -4.50 0.23
CA ALA A 284 31.57 -5.38 0.03
C ALA A 284 30.51 -5.06 1.09
N LEU A 285 29.24 -4.94 0.68
CA LEU A 285 28.16 -4.69 1.63
C LEU A 285 27.85 -5.96 2.43
N ASP A 286 27.58 -5.82 3.71
CA ASP A 286 27.07 -6.92 4.53
C ASP A 286 25.58 -7.12 4.27
N ALA A 287 24.83 -6.02 4.13
CA ALA A 287 23.42 -6.08 3.76
C ALA A 287 22.97 -4.89 2.91
N VAL A 288 21.89 -5.12 2.16
CA VAL A 288 21.09 -4.06 1.52
C VAL A 288 19.64 -4.21 1.98
N GLY A 289 19.08 -3.16 2.56
CA GLY A 289 17.64 -3.06 2.81
C GLY A 289 16.98 -2.12 1.82
N VAL A 290 15.79 -2.47 1.34
CA VAL A 290 15.08 -1.71 0.31
C VAL A 290 13.62 -1.51 0.69
N SER A 291 13.21 -0.25 0.75
CA SER A 291 11.81 0.20 0.66
C SER A 291 11.47 0.34 -0.81
N PHE A 292 10.68 -0.60 -1.33
CA PHE A 292 10.27 -0.61 -2.73
C PHE A 292 8.75 -0.38 -2.81
N PRO A 293 8.25 0.50 -3.68
CA PRO A 293 6.81 0.69 -3.80
C PRO A 293 6.23 -0.52 -4.53
N ASP A 294 5.00 -0.95 -4.20
CA ASP A 294 4.29 -2.14 -4.74
C ASP A 294 4.47 -3.42 -3.90
N VAL A 295 3.73 -4.48 -4.22
CA VAL A 295 3.66 -5.71 -3.40
C VAL A 295 4.98 -6.48 -3.44
N ILE A 296 5.50 -6.81 -2.25
CA ILE A 296 6.73 -7.57 -2.06
C ILE A 296 6.43 -8.87 -1.32
N ILE A 297 6.96 -10.00 -1.82
CA ILE A 297 6.91 -11.30 -1.16
C ILE A 297 8.27 -11.97 -1.20
N ARG A 298 8.76 -12.44 -0.06
CA ARG A 298 10.08 -13.08 0.07
C ARG A 298 11.19 -12.26 -0.58
N ASP A 299 11.21 -10.96 -0.29
CA ASP A 299 12.14 -9.98 -0.84
C ASP A 299 12.04 -9.78 -2.38
N LYS A 300 10.99 -10.31 -3.04
CA LYS A 300 10.76 -10.16 -4.49
C LYS A 300 9.60 -9.23 -4.80
N VAL A 301 9.79 -8.37 -5.81
CA VAL A 301 8.73 -7.47 -6.31
C VAL A 301 7.75 -8.26 -7.16
N VAL A 302 6.48 -8.34 -6.73
CA VAL A 302 5.45 -9.21 -7.34
C VAL A 302 4.16 -8.51 -7.71
N GLY A 303 3.97 -7.24 -7.34
CA GLY A 303 2.76 -6.50 -7.72
C GLY A 303 2.78 -6.09 -9.20
N GLY A 304 3.38 -4.95 -9.52
CA GLY A 304 3.69 -4.52 -10.88
C GLY A 304 2.58 -3.81 -11.65
N GLU A 305 1.40 -3.61 -11.05
CA GLU A 305 0.24 -3.00 -11.74
C GLU A 305 -0.05 -1.58 -11.25
N THR A 306 1.02 -0.83 -10.98
CA THR A 306 0.95 0.55 -10.52
C THR A 306 1.26 1.55 -11.63
N THR A 307 1.09 2.84 -11.36
CA THR A 307 1.45 3.91 -12.30
C THR A 307 2.93 3.85 -12.72
N LYS A 308 3.82 3.28 -11.90
CA LYS A 308 5.27 3.27 -12.11
C LYS A 308 5.71 2.34 -13.24
N THR A 309 4.97 1.26 -13.49
CA THR A 309 5.25 0.30 -14.58
C THR A 309 4.34 0.54 -15.80
N ARG A 310 3.53 1.61 -15.77
CA ARG A 310 2.51 1.90 -16.79
C ARG A 310 3.08 2.02 -18.20
N ALA A 311 4.24 2.66 -18.36
CA ALA A 311 4.88 2.79 -19.67
C ALA A 311 5.40 1.45 -20.20
N ILE A 312 5.91 0.56 -19.32
CA ILE A 312 6.27 -0.83 -19.67
C ILE A 312 5.02 -1.58 -20.14
N LYS A 313 3.93 -1.54 -19.36
CA LYS A 313 2.66 -2.22 -19.68
C LYS A 313 2.03 -1.75 -20.99
N ARG A 314 2.23 -0.47 -21.35
CA ARG A 314 1.71 0.13 -22.59
C ARG A 314 2.66 -0.01 -23.79
N ASN A 315 3.86 -0.57 -23.60
CA ASN A 315 4.82 -0.73 -24.67
C ASN A 315 4.49 -1.98 -25.51
N PRO A 316 3.98 -1.84 -26.76
CA PRO A 316 3.59 -3.00 -27.56
C PRO A 316 4.80 -3.79 -28.09
N ALA A 317 6.02 -3.27 -27.95
CA ALA A 317 7.24 -3.94 -28.41
C ALA A 317 7.81 -4.95 -27.39
N LEU A 318 7.32 -4.94 -26.15
CA LEU A 318 7.84 -5.78 -25.06
C LEU A 318 6.72 -6.60 -24.43
N GLU A 319 7.03 -7.83 -24.04
CA GLU A 319 6.13 -8.65 -23.23
C GLU A 319 6.24 -8.25 -21.76
N PHE A 320 5.13 -7.75 -21.19
CA PHE A 320 5.11 -7.14 -19.86
C PHE A 320 5.64 -8.08 -18.77
N GLU A 321 5.20 -9.34 -18.73
CA GLU A 321 5.63 -10.29 -17.69
C GLU A 321 7.13 -10.61 -17.79
N SER A 322 7.69 -10.64 -19.00
CA SER A 322 9.13 -10.84 -19.20
C SER A 322 9.95 -9.64 -18.73
N GLU A 323 9.47 -8.42 -18.97
CA GLU A 323 10.12 -7.21 -18.47
C GLU A 323 9.99 -7.12 -16.95
N PHE A 324 8.79 -7.39 -16.41
CA PHE A 324 8.54 -7.32 -14.98
C PHE A 324 9.39 -8.31 -14.18
N ALA A 325 9.66 -9.51 -14.72
CA ALA A 325 10.57 -10.48 -14.11
C ALA A 325 11.97 -9.89 -13.81
N LYS A 326 12.45 -8.91 -14.60
CA LYS A 326 13.72 -8.23 -14.32
C LYS A 326 13.66 -7.37 -13.04
N ILE A 327 12.50 -6.80 -12.74
CA ILE A 327 12.21 -6.06 -11.49
C ILE A 327 12.06 -7.05 -10.33
N THR A 328 11.35 -8.17 -10.56
CA THR A 328 11.20 -9.24 -9.56
C THR A 328 12.54 -9.79 -9.07
N SER A 329 13.56 -9.87 -9.94
CA SER A 329 14.93 -10.31 -9.62
C SER A 329 15.87 -9.17 -9.14
N LEU A 330 15.34 -8.04 -8.67
CA LEU A 330 16.16 -6.95 -8.13
C LEU A 330 16.99 -7.40 -6.92
N ASP A 331 16.44 -8.30 -6.09
CA ASP A 331 17.10 -8.88 -4.92
C ASP A 331 18.40 -9.60 -5.30
N GLU A 332 18.36 -10.42 -6.35
CA GLU A 332 19.51 -11.18 -6.85
C GLU A 332 20.60 -10.25 -7.40
N LYS A 333 20.20 -9.20 -8.13
CA LYS A 333 21.13 -8.20 -8.68
C LYS A 333 21.80 -7.37 -7.59
N LEU A 334 21.05 -6.98 -6.54
CA LEU A 334 21.62 -6.29 -5.37
C LEU A 334 22.52 -7.21 -4.56
N ARG A 335 22.18 -8.50 -4.45
CA ARG A 335 22.96 -9.49 -3.69
C ARG A 335 24.37 -9.68 -4.27
N ALA A 336 24.53 -9.51 -5.58
CA ALA A 336 25.84 -9.50 -6.24
C ALA A 336 26.75 -8.34 -5.78
N LEU A 337 26.20 -7.31 -5.11
CA LEU A 337 26.96 -6.20 -4.54
C LEU A 337 27.34 -6.43 -3.06
N CYS A 338 26.78 -7.47 -2.44
CA CYS A 338 27.09 -7.89 -1.08
C CYS A 338 28.24 -8.90 -1.03
N ARG A 339 28.84 -9.07 0.15
CA ARG A 339 29.79 -10.16 0.42
C ARG A 339 29.10 -11.53 0.33
N SER A 340 29.90 -12.59 0.26
CA SER A 340 29.37 -13.95 0.39
C SER A 340 28.64 -14.12 1.74
N GLY A 341 27.40 -14.62 1.70
CA GLY A 341 26.54 -14.70 2.88
C GLY A 341 25.90 -13.37 3.33
N GLY A 342 26.08 -12.28 2.57
CA GLY A 342 25.39 -11.02 2.82
C GLY A 342 23.89 -11.09 2.53
N ALA A 343 23.13 -10.20 3.16
CA ALA A 343 21.68 -10.17 3.09
C ALA A 343 21.16 -9.13 2.09
N VAL A 344 20.04 -9.43 1.44
CA VAL A 344 19.22 -8.42 0.75
C VAL A 344 17.81 -8.59 1.22
N LYS A 345 17.26 -7.51 1.79
CA LYS A 345 15.91 -7.48 2.34
C LYS A 345 15.11 -6.41 1.62
N ILE A 346 13.98 -6.78 1.03
CA ILE A 346 13.11 -5.87 0.29
C ILE A 346 11.72 -5.95 0.93
N MET A 347 11.09 -4.80 1.14
CA MET A 347 9.71 -4.73 1.62
C MET A 347 8.97 -3.57 0.96
N ASN A 348 7.64 -3.62 1.01
CA ASN A 348 6.82 -2.54 0.50
C ASN A 348 7.04 -1.22 1.31
N ASP A 349 6.88 -0.07 0.67
CA ASP A 349 7.02 1.27 1.27
C ASP A 349 6.03 1.56 2.41
N GLY A 350 4.82 1.01 2.33
CA GLY A 350 3.83 1.02 3.41
C GLY A 350 4.35 0.31 4.67
N PRO A 351 4.61 -1.02 4.62
CA PRO A 351 5.25 -1.77 5.69
C PRO A 351 6.59 -1.19 6.15
N MET A 352 7.42 -0.62 5.27
CA MET A 352 8.65 0.08 5.69
C MET A 352 8.34 1.25 6.61
N SER A 353 7.29 2.02 6.33
CA SER A 353 6.85 3.12 7.20
C SER A 353 6.42 2.60 8.57
N ALA A 354 5.62 1.53 8.59
CA ALA A 354 5.19 0.88 9.84
C ALA A 354 6.40 0.31 10.62
N TYR A 355 7.32 -0.35 9.93
CA TYR A 355 8.54 -0.91 10.50
C TYR A 355 9.45 0.16 11.09
N THR A 356 9.68 1.25 10.35
CA THR A 356 10.47 2.39 10.84
C THR A 356 9.83 2.96 12.11
N ALA A 357 8.52 3.20 12.11
CA ALA A 357 7.83 3.67 13.32
C ALA A 357 7.88 2.67 14.48
N ALA A 358 7.76 1.37 14.19
CA ALA A 358 7.87 0.32 15.20
C ALA A 358 9.27 0.29 15.83
N VAL A 359 10.33 0.34 15.03
CA VAL A 359 11.72 0.40 15.49
C VAL A 359 11.97 1.64 16.36
N GLU A 360 11.53 2.82 15.90
CA GLU A 360 11.73 4.08 16.64
C GLU A 360 10.89 4.14 17.92
N THR A 361 9.69 3.55 17.94
CA THR A 361 8.86 3.44 19.15
C THR A 361 9.47 2.43 20.11
N ALA A 362 9.92 1.27 19.62
CA ALA A 362 10.54 0.23 20.44
C ALA A 362 11.84 0.69 21.12
N ALA A 363 12.51 1.70 20.58
CA ALA A 363 13.70 2.28 21.21
C ALA A 363 13.41 3.04 22.51
N VAL A 364 12.15 3.44 22.75
CA VAL A 364 11.75 4.25 23.92
C VAL A 364 10.65 3.56 24.74
N GLU A 365 9.64 3.01 24.07
CA GLU A 365 8.43 2.42 24.65
C GLU A 365 8.15 1.02 24.03
N PRO A 366 9.01 -0.01 24.26
CA PRO A 366 8.87 -1.35 23.67
C PRO A 366 7.50 -2.01 23.86
N GLU A 367 6.82 -1.72 24.97
CA GLU A 367 5.49 -2.23 25.28
C GLU A 367 4.40 -1.73 24.33
N ARG A 368 4.58 -0.57 23.69
CA ARG A 368 3.59 -0.02 22.74
C ARG A 368 3.57 -0.73 21.40
N VAL A 369 4.63 -1.47 21.08
CA VAL A 369 4.72 -2.24 19.83
C VAL A 369 4.47 -3.74 20.04
N ALA A 370 4.13 -4.16 21.26
CA ALA A 370 3.99 -5.57 21.63
C ALA A 370 2.86 -6.32 20.90
N ASP A 371 1.86 -5.59 20.40
CA ASP A 371 0.78 -6.13 19.57
C ASP A 371 0.95 -5.79 18.08
N GLY A 372 2.10 -5.21 17.70
CA GLY A 372 2.40 -4.77 16.35
C GLY A 372 2.01 -3.31 16.07
N VAL A 373 2.34 -2.84 14.87
CA VAL A 373 2.09 -1.47 14.40
C VAL A 373 1.42 -1.53 13.03
N LEU A 374 0.24 -0.92 12.92
CA LEU A 374 -0.45 -0.68 11.66
C LEU A 374 -0.31 0.79 11.27
N ALA A 375 0.06 1.04 10.02
CA ALA A 375 0.25 2.38 9.48
C ALA A 375 -0.59 2.61 8.22
N TYR A 376 -1.18 3.80 8.11
CA TYR A 376 -1.74 4.31 6.87
C TYR A 376 -1.01 5.57 6.41
N SER A 377 -0.59 5.60 5.14
CA SER A 377 0.01 6.78 4.52
C SER A 377 -0.98 7.51 3.64
N LEU A 378 -1.39 8.72 4.03
CA LEU A 378 -2.38 9.55 3.33
C LEU A 378 -1.68 10.50 2.34
N GLY A 379 -1.18 9.92 1.24
CA GLY A 379 -0.45 10.60 0.18
C GLY A 379 -1.34 11.01 -1.00
N THR A 380 -0.90 10.69 -2.22
CA THR A 380 -1.76 10.74 -3.42
C THR A 380 -2.85 9.67 -3.32
N GLU A 381 -2.46 8.46 -2.93
CA GLU A 381 -3.34 7.35 -2.56
C GLU A 381 -3.08 6.96 -1.10
N LEU A 382 -3.87 6.04 -0.56
CA LEU A 382 -3.60 5.47 0.76
C LEU A 382 -2.55 4.36 0.62
N GLY A 383 -1.47 4.40 1.39
CA GLY A 383 -0.57 3.25 1.58
C GLY A 383 -0.91 2.54 2.89
N THR A 384 -0.70 1.23 2.97
CA THR A 384 -0.93 0.44 4.21
C THR A 384 0.31 -0.36 4.54
N GLY A 385 0.66 -0.43 5.83
CA GLY A 385 1.75 -1.24 6.32
C GLY A 385 1.44 -1.85 7.67
N TRP A 386 1.82 -3.12 7.86
CA TRP A 386 1.65 -3.80 9.14
C TRP A 386 2.93 -4.54 9.52
N VAL A 387 3.34 -4.36 10.77
CA VAL A 387 4.37 -5.16 11.45
C VAL A 387 3.71 -5.82 12.65
N ASP A 388 3.92 -7.12 12.84
CA ASP A 388 3.38 -7.85 13.99
C ASP A 388 4.17 -7.56 15.29
N GLY A 389 3.68 -8.10 16.41
CA GLY A 389 4.31 -7.88 17.73
C GLY A 389 5.72 -8.47 17.88
N ASP A 390 6.11 -9.36 16.98
CA ASP A 390 7.45 -9.98 16.95
C ASP A 390 8.41 -9.19 16.03
N GLY A 391 7.93 -8.15 15.35
CA GLY A 391 8.71 -7.33 14.42
C GLY A 391 8.77 -7.88 13.01
N ASN A 392 7.93 -8.86 12.66
CA ASN A 392 7.87 -9.41 11.31
C ASN A 392 6.85 -8.65 10.46
N VAL A 393 7.13 -8.59 9.16
CA VAL A 393 6.20 -8.08 8.17
C VAL A 393 5.51 -9.26 7.52
N PRO A 394 4.17 -9.37 7.61
CA PRO A 394 3.46 -10.50 7.05
C PRO A 394 3.60 -10.58 5.52
N GLU A 395 3.83 -11.80 5.02
CA GLU A 395 3.97 -12.11 3.60
C GLU A 395 2.58 -12.18 2.91
N MET A 396 1.94 -11.01 2.76
CA MET A 396 0.63 -10.84 2.15
C MET A 396 0.58 -9.54 1.32
N PRO A 397 -0.40 -9.36 0.40
CA PRO A 397 -0.45 -8.15 -0.41
C PRO A 397 -0.78 -6.89 0.40
N LEU A 398 -1.67 -7.00 1.40
CA LEU A 398 -2.14 -5.90 2.26
C LEU A 398 -2.56 -4.62 1.50
N GLU A 399 -3.22 -4.77 0.34
CA GLU A 399 -3.64 -3.64 -0.48
C GLU A 399 -4.95 -3.01 0.01
N CYS A 400 -5.01 -2.55 1.26
CA CYS A 400 -6.25 -1.99 1.83
C CYS A 400 -6.76 -0.75 1.07
N TYR A 401 -5.92 -0.07 0.29
CA TYR A 401 -6.33 1.02 -0.60
C TYR A 401 -7.28 0.58 -1.72
N ASN A 402 -7.23 -0.71 -2.07
CA ASN A 402 -8.13 -1.34 -3.02
C ASN A 402 -9.45 -1.77 -2.38
N PHE A 403 -9.58 -1.80 -1.04
CA PHE A 403 -10.81 -2.24 -0.40
C PHE A 403 -12.02 -1.50 -0.91
N ILE A 404 -13.01 -2.26 -1.38
CA ILE A 404 -14.33 -1.75 -1.68
C ILE A 404 -15.01 -1.51 -0.34
N ILE A 405 -15.14 -0.23 0.03
CA ILE A 405 -15.77 0.19 1.28
C ILE A 405 -17.21 0.63 1.06
N ASP A 406 -17.58 1.02 -0.16
CA ASP A 406 -18.89 1.56 -0.52
C ASP A 406 -19.51 0.79 -1.68
N LEU A 407 -20.67 0.19 -1.46
CA LEU A 407 -21.47 -0.49 -2.48
C LEU A 407 -22.51 0.43 -3.14
N GLY A 408 -22.59 1.68 -2.67
CA GLY A 408 -23.57 2.68 -3.08
C GLY A 408 -23.01 3.72 -4.04
N ASP A 409 -23.33 4.98 -3.75
CA ASP A 409 -22.98 6.18 -4.52
C ASP A 409 -22.97 5.95 -6.05
N PHE A 410 -24.12 5.53 -6.59
CA PHE A 410 -24.26 5.22 -8.01
C PHE A 410 -24.11 6.46 -8.89
N VAL A 411 -24.31 7.65 -8.32
CA VAL A 411 -24.07 8.93 -8.98
C VAL A 411 -22.57 9.10 -9.24
N ALA A 412 -21.71 8.96 -8.23
CA ALA A 412 -20.27 9.03 -8.40
C ALA A 412 -19.74 7.92 -9.32
N ARG A 413 -20.32 6.71 -9.24
CA ARG A 413 -19.99 5.57 -10.09
C ARG A 413 -20.23 5.81 -11.58
N GLY A 414 -21.14 6.72 -11.92
CA GLY A 414 -21.46 7.07 -13.31
C GLY A 414 -20.39 7.91 -14.01
N TYR A 415 -19.42 8.47 -13.28
CA TYR A 415 -18.33 9.26 -13.86
C TYR A 415 -17.12 8.38 -14.23
N PRO A 416 -16.39 8.71 -15.32
CA PRO A 416 -15.13 8.03 -15.64
C PRO A 416 -14.10 8.23 -14.52
N ALA A 417 -13.16 7.30 -14.37
CA ALA A 417 -12.23 7.27 -13.23
C ALA A 417 -11.34 8.55 -13.13
N GLU A 418 -11.08 9.19 -14.27
CA GLU A 418 -10.32 10.43 -14.39
C GLU A 418 -11.08 11.66 -13.88
N ASP A 419 -12.41 11.58 -13.74
CA ASP A 419 -13.21 12.68 -13.20
C ASP A 419 -13.04 12.77 -11.68
N VAL A 420 -12.80 13.96 -11.15
CA VAL A 420 -12.65 14.22 -9.70
C VAL A 420 -13.88 13.78 -8.90
N ARG A 421 -15.07 13.78 -9.49
CA ARG A 421 -16.32 13.35 -8.85
C ARG A 421 -16.43 11.83 -8.73
N SER A 422 -15.65 11.08 -9.52
CA SER A 422 -15.79 9.64 -9.62
C SER A 422 -15.34 8.92 -8.35
N ASN A 423 -16.04 7.83 -8.01
CA ASN A 423 -15.61 6.86 -7.02
C ASN A 423 -14.99 5.59 -7.66
N VAL A 424 -14.71 5.63 -8.97
CA VAL A 424 -14.07 4.54 -9.71
C VAL A 424 -12.55 4.61 -9.56
N ASN A 425 -11.94 3.49 -9.18
CA ASN A 425 -10.51 3.30 -9.06
C ASN A 425 -9.82 3.45 -10.41
N VAL A 426 -8.75 4.23 -10.47
CA VAL A 426 -8.04 4.51 -11.73
C VAL A 426 -7.19 3.35 -12.23
N ASN A 427 -6.81 2.42 -11.35
CA ASN A 427 -5.98 1.26 -11.66
C ASN A 427 -6.82 0.03 -12.01
N THR A 428 -7.90 -0.19 -11.25
CA THR A 428 -8.73 -1.41 -11.39
C THR A 428 -10.03 -1.18 -12.16
N GLY A 429 -10.54 0.05 -12.22
CA GLY A 429 -11.86 0.34 -12.77
C GLY A 429 -13.03 -0.10 -11.86
N LEU A 430 -12.73 -0.56 -10.63
CA LEU A 430 -13.75 -0.91 -9.65
C LEU A 430 -14.27 0.34 -8.93
N ALA A 431 -15.57 0.42 -8.70
CA ALA A 431 -16.18 1.52 -7.96
C ALA A 431 -16.15 1.25 -6.45
N GLY A 432 -16.18 2.32 -5.65
CA GLY A 432 -16.34 2.22 -4.19
C GLY A 432 -15.07 1.86 -3.44
N THR A 433 -13.91 1.80 -4.13
CA THR A 433 -12.63 1.49 -3.50
C THR A 433 -12.11 2.66 -2.67
N LEU A 434 -11.48 2.39 -1.54
CA LEU A 434 -10.91 3.37 -0.61
C LEU A 434 -10.04 4.45 -1.27
N GLN A 435 -9.30 4.10 -2.35
CA GLN A 435 -8.51 5.03 -3.16
C GLN A 435 -9.23 6.35 -3.50
N ARG A 436 -10.56 6.33 -3.66
CA ARG A 436 -11.38 7.50 -4.04
C ARG A 436 -12.10 8.18 -2.88
N TYR A 437 -11.86 7.72 -1.65
CA TYR A 437 -12.55 8.15 -0.45
C TYR A 437 -11.61 8.85 0.53
N THR A 438 -10.34 8.48 0.58
CA THR A 438 -9.34 9.09 1.46
C THR A 438 -8.25 9.83 0.67
N SER A 439 -7.23 10.34 1.38
CA SER A 439 -6.07 11.01 0.76
C SER A 439 -6.49 12.21 -0.11
N GLN A 440 -5.67 12.60 -1.10
CA GLN A 440 -5.97 13.71 -2.00
C GLN A 440 -7.29 13.53 -2.76
N SER A 441 -7.50 12.37 -3.38
CA SER A 441 -8.70 12.11 -4.19
C SER A 441 -9.99 12.24 -3.39
N GLY A 442 -10.00 11.73 -2.16
CA GLY A 442 -11.13 11.86 -1.25
C GLY A 442 -11.46 13.31 -0.91
N VAL A 443 -10.45 14.10 -0.55
CA VAL A 443 -10.62 15.53 -0.23
C VAL A 443 -11.14 16.31 -1.44
N PHE A 444 -10.59 16.06 -2.64
CA PHE A 444 -11.02 16.74 -3.86
C PHE A 444 -12.46 16.41 -4.23
N ARG A 445 -12.82 15.12 -4.20
CA ARG A 445 -14.17 14.65 -4.48
C ARG A 445 -15.19 15.27 -3.54
N LEU A 446 -14.91 15.24 -2.24
CA LEU A 446 -15.77 15.81 -1.20
C LEU A 446 -15.89 17.33 -1.33
N ALA A 447 -14.79 18.04 -1.61
CA ALA A 447 -14.82 19.49 -1.83
C ALA A 447 -15.75 19.84 -3.02
N ILE A 448 -15.63 19.13 -4.15
CA ILE A 448 -16.48 19.35 -5.32
C ILE A 448 -17.95 19.03 -5.02
N ASP A 449 -18.23 17.89 -4.41
CA ASP A 449 -19.60 17.49 -4.03
C ASP A 449 -20.25 18.53 -3.10
N ARG A 450 -19.57 18.86 -2.01
CA ARG A 450 -20.12 19.72 -0.95
C ARG A 450 -20.23 21.17 -1.39
N PHE A 451 -19.20 21.72 -2.03
CA PHE A 451 -19.18 23.14 -2.36
C PHE A 451 -20.16 23.48 -3.48
N LYS A 452 -20.32 22.61 -4.48
CA LYS A 452 -21.25 22.85 -5.58
C LYS A 452 -22.66 23.19 -5.10
N ALA A 453 -23.14 22.48 -4.09
CA ALA A 453 -24.49 22.67 -3.56
C ALA A 453 -24.55 23.68 -2.39
N LYS A 454 -23.53 23.69 -1.51
CA LYS A 454 -23.62 24.36 -0.20
C LYS A 454 -22.68 25.55 0.00
N ARG A 455 -21.63 25.67 -0.82
CA ARG A 455 -20.64 26.77 -0.78
C ARG A 455 -20.27 27.20 -2.21
N PRO A 456 -21.21 27.81 -2.95
CA PRO A 456 -20.98 28.20 -4.34
C PRO A 456 -19.85 29.23 -4.51
N ASP A 457 -19.55 29.99 -3.45
CA ASP A 457 -18.39 30.88 -3.35
C ASP A 457 -17.06 30.10 -3.38
N LEU A 458 -16.90 29.08 -2.53
CA LEU A 458 -15.72 28.21 -2.53
C LEU A 458 -15.64 27.35 -3.79
N TYR A 459 -16.79 26.91 -4.31
CA TYR A 459 -16.84 26.20 -5.58
C TYR A 459 -16.24 27.09 -6.68
N ARG A 460 -16.65 28.35 -6.79
CA ARG A 460 -16.08 29.30 -7.75
C ARG A 460 -14.59 29.54 -7.51
N GLU A 461 -14.18 29.72 -6.25
CA GLU A 461 -12.77 29.95 -5.87
C GLU A 461 -11.84 28.84 -6.38
N ILE A 462 -12.29 27.58 -6.34
CA ILE A 462 -11.53 26.43 -6.84
C ILE A 462 -11.28 26.52 -8.36
N PHE A 463 -12.27 26.93 -9.14
CA PHE A 463 -12.12 27.11 -10.60
C PHE A 463 -11.31 28.37 -10.94
N ASP A 464 -11.58 29.48 -10.27
CA ASP A 464 -10.87 30.76 -10.49
C ASP A 464 -9.37 30.64 -10.19
N SER A 465 -9.01 29.80 -9.21
CA SER A 465 -7.61 29.51 -8.86
C SER A 465 -6.94 28.47 -9.79
N GLY A 466 -7.68 27.88 -10.73
CA GLY A 466 -7.19 26.83 -11.61
C GLY A 466 -6.89 25.50 -10.90
N PHE A 467 -7.42 25.28 -9.69
CA PHE A 467 -7.26 24.02 -8.97
C PHE A 467 -8.03 22.89 -9.64
N VAL A 468 -9.20 23.20 -10.20
CA VAL A 468 -10.00 22.27 -11.00
C VAL A 468 -10.35 22.92 -12.31
N VAL A 469 -10.25 22.13 -13.39
CA VAL A 469 -10.57 22.55 -14.75
C VAL A 469 -11.61 21.62 -15.36
N THR A 470 -12.39 22.17 -16.27
CA THR A 470 -13.25 21.39 -17.16
C THR A 470 -12.43 20.96 -18.37
N THR A 471 -12.38 19.67 -18.65
CA THR A 471 -11.69 19.10 -19.82
C THR A 471 -12.56 18.05 -20.51
N ARG A 472 -12.06 17.46 -21.61
CA ARG A 472 -12.75 16.41 -22.36
C ARG A 472 -11.98 15.09 -22.36
N LEU A 473 -12.69 14.00 -22.08
CA LEU A 473 -12.23 12.63 -22.21
C LEU A 473 -13.24 11.86 -23.06
N ASP A 474 -12.79 11.28 -24.18
CA ASP A 474 -13.63 10.56 -25.14
C ASP A 474 -14.92 11.31 -25.54
N GLY A 475 -14.78 12.62 -25.77
CA GLY A 475 -15.88 13.51 -26.14
C GLY A 475 -16.83 13.90 -24.99
N ARG A 476 -16.61 13.38 -23.78
CA ARG A 476 -17.38 13.71 -22.57
C ARG A 476 -16.68 14.78 -21.76
N GLU A 477 -17.46 15.70 -21.18
CA GLU A 477 -16.94 16.71 -20.26
C GLU A 477 -16.65 16.08 -18.89
N ILE A 478 -15.45 16.31 -18.37
CA ILE A 478 -15.03 15.86 -17.04
C ILE A 478 -14.43 17.01 -16.24
N LEU A 479 -14.43 16.88 -14.91
CA LEU A 479 -13.69 17.75 -14.00
C LEU A 479 -12.36 17.09 -13.64
N ALA A 480 -11.25 17.80 -13.82
CA ALA A 480 -9.91 17.29 -13.54
C ALA A 480 -9.09 18.28 -12.69
N VAL A 481 -8.22 17.75 -11.83
CA VAL A 481 -7.13 18.53 -11.23
C VAL A 481 -5.94 18.48 -12.19
N PRO A 482 -5.49 19.60 -12.77
CA PRO A 482 -4.47 19.58 -13.81
C PRO A 482 -3.11 19.14 -13.25
N THR A 483 -2.43 18.27 -13.99
CA THR A 483 -1.04 17.85 -13.73
C THR A 483 -0.03 18.58 -14.64
N GLU A 484 -0.50 19.23 -15.69
CA GLU A 484 0.29 19.91 -16.72
C GLU A 484 -0.36 21.26 -17.09
N PRO A 485 0.43 22.31 -17.42
CA PRO A 485 1.90 22.39 -17.35
C PRO A 485 2.45 22.47 -15.91
N ARG A 486 1.56 22.52 -14.92
CA ARG A 486 1.89 22.55 -13.50
C ARG A 486 0.96 21.61 -12.75
N ASP A 487 1.52 20.78 -11.88
CA ASP A 487 0.72 19.91 -11.00
C ASP A 487 0.06 20.71 -9.87
N MET A 488 -1.27 20.80 -9.94
CA MET A 488 -2.08 21.56 -8.98
C MET A 488 -2.57 20.73 -7.80
N ARG A 489 -2.32 19.41 -7.76
CA ARG A 489 -2.83 18.54 -6.67
C ARG A 489 -2.34 18.98 -5.30
N LYS A 490 -1.04 19.29 -5.18
CA LYS A 490 -0.47 19.79 -3.92
C LYS A 490 -1.13 21.10 -3.49
N ALA A 491 -1.19 22.07 -4.40
CA ALA A 491 -1.73 23.39 -4.11
C ALA A 491 -3.23 23.34 -3.76
N PHE A 492 -4.00 22.49 -4.45
CA PHE A 492 -5.41 22.31 -4.16
C PHE A 492 -5.64 21.65 -2.79
N LEU A 493 -4.85 20.62 -2.45
CA LEU A 493 -4.94 20.00 -1.12
C LEU A 493 -4.63 21.01 0.00
N GLU A 494 -3.53 21.75 -0.13
CA GLU A 494 -3.12 22.78 0.84
C GLU A 494 -4.20 23.85 0.99
N HIS A 495 -4.82 24.26 -0.11
CA HIS A 495 -5.93 25.19 -0.09
C HIS A 495 -7.11 24.65 0.74
N VAL A 496 -7.60 23.43 0.45
CA VAL A 496 -8.73 22.84 1.17
C VAL A 496 -8.40 22.60 2.65
N MET A 497 -7.17 22.20 2.97
CA MET A 497 -6.70 22.02 4.35
C MET A 497 -6.61 23.31 5.17
N ALA A 498 -6.48 24.47 4.53
CA ALA A 498 -6.50 25.75 5.22
C ALA A 498 -7.92 26.24 5.53
N LEU A 499 -8.93 25.71 4.83
CA LEU A 499 -10.32 26.16 4.95
C LEU A 499 -10.93 25.95 6.35
N PRO A 500 -10.70 24.83 7.09
CA PRO A 500 -11.29 24.65 8.41
C PRO A 500 -10.97 25.78 9.38
N GLU A 501 -9.75 26.30 9.33
CA GLU A 501 -9.30 27.43 10.16
C GLU A 501 -9.75 28.79 9.59
N ARG A 502 -9.74 28.94 8.27
CA ARG A 502 -10.12 30.16 7.55
C ARG A 502 -11.61 30.45 7.66
N GLU A 503 -12.43 29.46 7.37
CA GLU A 503 -13.89 29.58 7.21
C GLU A 503 -14.64 29.28 8.52
N LYS A 504 -14.13 28.33 9.31
CA LYS A 504 -14.74 27.86 10.58
C LYS A 504 -16.21 27.43 10.43
N ASP A 505 -16.58 26.88 9.27
CA ASP A 505 -17.94 26.43 8.99
C ASP A 505 -18.07 24.91 8.87
N GLU A 506 -19.30 24.43 9.03
CA GLU A 506 -19.59 23.01 9.11
C GLU A 506 -19.44 22.27 7.77
N ILE A 507 -19.59 22.94 6.63
CA ILE A 507 -19.49 22.27 5.31
C ILE A 507 -18.05 21.87 5.04
N VAL A 508 -17.11 22.76 5.36
CA VAL A 508 -15.68 22.48 5.24
C VAL A 508 -15.25 21.44 6.28
N ASN A 509 -15.71 21.57 7.53
CA ASN A 509 -15.36 20.62 8.58
C ASN A 509 -15.86 19.19 8.28
N ASP A 510 -17.06 19.05 7.69
CA ASP A 510 -17.65 17.77 7.28
C ASP A 510 -16.75 17.01 6.29
N ILE A 511 -15.99 17.69 5.43
CA ILE A 511 -15.04 17.04 4.50
C ILE A 511 -14.07 16.15 5.29
N PHE A 512 -13.41 16.72 6.29
CA PHE A 512 -12.40 16.00 7.08
C PHE A 512 -13.02 14.97 8.03
N ARG A 513 -14.21 15.25 8.60
CA ARG A 513 -14.96 14.23 9.35
C ARG A 513 -15.30 13.03 8.47
N ARG A 514 -15.68 13.27 7.21
CA ARG A 514 -16.01 12.19 6.28
C ARG A 514 -14.79 11.34 5.91
N ILE A 515 -13.61 11.96 5.76
CA ILE A 515 -12.34 11.20 5.65
C ILE A 515 -12.16 10.29 6.87
N GLY A 516 -12.42 10.78 8.08
CA GLY A 516 -12.43 10.00 9.31
C GLY A 516 -13.38 8.80 9.29
N VAL A 517 -14.62 9.02 8.85
CA VAL A 517 -15.61 7.95 8.66
C VAL A 517 -15.06 6.86 7.73
N TYR A 518 -14.50 7.22 6.58
CA TYR A 518 -13.97 6.24 5.62
C TYR A 518 -12.77 5.46 6.18
N LEU A 519 -11.92 6.09 6.99
CA LEU A 519 -10.83 5.40 7.68
C LEU A 519 -11.35 4.40 8.71
N ALA A 520 -12.41 4.74 9.44
CA ALA A 520 -13.04 3.82 10.38
C ALA A 520 -13.71 2.63 9.65
N ILE A 521 -14.41 2.86 8.54
CA ILE A 521 -14.93 1.76 7.71
C ILE A 521 -13.80 0.86 7.20
N THR A 522 -12.69 1.45 6.74
CA THR A 522 -11.50 0.68 6.32
C THR A 522 -10.91 -0.13 7.46
N TRP A 523 -10.87 0.44 8.67
CA TRP A 523 -10.43 -0.26 9.87
C TRP A 523 -11.33 -1.47 10.16
N LEU A 524 -12.65 -1.32 10.11
CA LEU A 524 -13.59 -2.44 10.27
C LEU A 524 -13.36 -3.53 9.22
N GLU A 525 -13.10 -3.15 7.96
CA GLU A 525 -12.75 -4.11 6.90
C GLU A 525 -11.41 -4.80 7.17
N THR A 526 -10.42 -4.07 7.67
CA THR A 526 -9.10 -4.62 8.02
C THR A 526 -9.21 -5.61 9.18
N VAL A 527 -10.00 -5.30 10.20
CA VAL A 527 -10.30 -6.23 11.31
C VAL A 527 -11.05 -7.45 10.81
N HIS A 528 -12.00 -7.29 9.89
CA HIS A 528 -12.76 -8.41 9.33
C HIS A 528 -11.86 -9.36 8.52
N THR A 529 -11.02 -8.80 7.64
CA THR A 529 -10.23 -9.53 6.65
C THR A 529 -8.89 -10.02 7.19
N VAL A 530 -8.06 -9.11 7.70
CA VAL A 530 -6.67 -9.32 8.11
C VAL A 530 -6.57 -9.77 9.57
N ARG A 531 -7.43 -9.24 10.45
CA ARG A 531 -7.43 -9.48 11.90
C ARG A 531 -6.08 -9.19 12.57
N PRO A 532 -5.54 -7.96 12.41
CA PRO A 532 -4.28 -7.60 13.08
C PRO A 532 -4.47 -7.59 14.61
N ASP A 533 -3.42 -7.97 15.35
CA ASP A 533 -3.44 -7.93 16.81
C ASP A 533 -3.41 -6.49 17.35
N CYS A 534 -2.79 -5.58 16.61
CA CYS A 534 -2.68 -4.16 16.99
C CYS A 534 -4.04 -3.46 16.94
N ARG A 535 -4.25 -2.50 17.83
CA ARG A 535 -5.48 -1.69 17.92
C ARG A 535 -5.28 -0.22 17.62
N GLU A 536 -4.04 0.18 17.34
CA GLU A 536 -3.64 1.56 17.08
C GLU A 536 -3.22 1.70 15.63
N ILE A 537 -3.61 2.81 15.01
CA ILE A 537 -3.30 3.14 13.62
C ILE A 537 -2.46 4.41 13.61
N THR A 538 -1.25 4.30 13.07
CA THR A 538 -0.38 5.44 12.84
C THR A 538 -0.64 6.02 11.45
N LEU A 539 -1.01 7.30 11.39
CA LEU A 539 -1.29 8.03 10.16
C LEU A 539 -0.08 8.87 9.75
N PHE A 540 0.30 8.71 8.49
CA PHE A 540 1.32 9.50 7.81
C PHE A 540 0.68 10.34 6.70
N GLY A 541 1.44 11.28 6.14
CA GLY A 541 1.04 12.05 4.97
C GLY A 541 0.53 13.45 5.29
N ARG A 542 0.36 14.26 4.25
CA ARG A 542 0.10 15.71 4.41
C ARG A 542 -1.25 15.99 5.04
N VAL A 543 -2.26 15.19 4.71
CA VAL A 543 -3.65 15.39 5.16
C VAL A 543 -3.78 15.48 6.69
N VAL A 544 -2.91 14.78 7.43
CA VAL A 544 -2.94 14.74 8.90
C VAL A 544 -1.95 15.71 9.57
N LYS A 545 -1.18 16.48 8.79
CA LYS A 545 -0.22 17.46 9.34
C LYS A 545 -0.88 18.73 9.87
N ASN A 546 -2.06 19.12 9.35
CA ASN A 546 -2.80 20.23 9.92
C ASN A 546 -3.55 19.71 11.17
N PRO A 547 -3.28 20.26 12.38
CA PRO A 547 -3.88 19.76 13.61
C PRO A 547 -5.41 19.80 13.61
N ARG A 548 -6.01 20.85 13.04
CA ARG A 548 -7.46 20.98 12.96
C ARG A 548 -8.08 19.94 12.04
N CYS A 549 -7.47 19.69 10.88
CA CYS A 549 -7.89 18.64 9.96
C CYS A 549 -7.80 17.26 10.64
N PHE A 550 -6.72 16.99 11.36
CA PHE A 550 -6.54 15.73 12.09
C PHE A 550 -7.58 15.54 13.20
N GLU A 551 -7.88 16.58 13.99
CA GLU A 551 -8.93 16.54 14.99
C GLU A 551 -10.29 16.17 14.38
N LEU A 552 -10.66 16.80 13.27
CA LEU A 552 -11.90 16.52 12.53
C LEU A 552 -11.93 15.09 11.98
N ILE A 553 -10.81 14.60 11.45
CA ILE A 553 -10.68 13.20 11.01
C ILE A 553 -10.92 12.26 12.20
N ARG A 554 -10.35 12.55 13.36
CA ARG A 554 -10.55 11.75 14.57
C ARG A 554 -12.02 11.80 15.04
N GLU A 555 -12.65 12.97 15.04
CA GLU A 555 -14.08 13.13 15.33
C GLU A 555 -14.94 12.24 14.41
N GLY A 556 -14.65 12.24 13.11
CA GLY A 556 -15.34 11.43 12.12
C GLY A 556 -15.15 9.93 12.33
N ALA A 557 -13.92 9.49 12.60
CA ALA A 557 -13.62 8.08 12.86
C ALA A 557 -14.34 7.56 14.12
N LEU A 558 -14.30 8.34 15.21
CA LEU A 558 -14.97 8.02 16.47
C LEU A 558 -16.50 7.96 16.36
N SER A 559 -17.09 8.58 15.33
CA SER A 559 -18.54 8.50 15.08
C SER A 559 -18.99 7.14 14.53
N VAL A 560 -18.04 6.34 14.03
CA VAL A 560 -18.28 5.00 13.47
C VAL A 560 -17.80 3.92 14.44
N GLU A 561 -16.56 4.04 14.92
CA GLU A 561 -15.94 3.08 15.83
C GLU A 561 -15.36 3.82 17.02
N SER A 562 -15.99 3.70 18.20
CA SER A 562 -15.62 4.51 19.37
C SER A 562 -14.26 4.13 19.95
N ASP A 563 -13.81 2.91 19.73
CA ASP A 563 -12.55 2.41 20.27
C ASP A 563 -11.37 2.58 19.30
N ILE A 564 -11.59 3.18 18.12
CA ILE A 564 -10.53 3.42 17.13
C ILE A 564 -9.50 4.41 17.67
N ARG A 565 -8.22 4.05 17.55
CA ARG A 565 -7.10 4.89 17.99
C ARG A 565 -6.27 5.32 16.81
N LEU A 566 -6.34 6.62 16.50
CA LEU A 566 -5.57 7.25 15.44
C LEU A 566 -4.46 8.11 16.04
N HIS A 567 -3.24 7.91 15.58
CA HIS A 567 -2.06 8.69 15.96
C HIS A 567 -1.46 9.34 14.73
N VAL A 568 -0.87 10.53 14.85
CA VAL A 568 -0.07 11.12 13.78
C VAL A 568 1.38 10.74 14.00
N ALA A 569 2.05 10.29 12.93
CA ALA A 569 3.50 10.17 12.92
C ALA A 569 4.13 11.58 12.86
N ASP A 570 4.82 11.99 13.92
CA ASP A 570 5.45 13.32 14.01
C ASP A 570 6.98 13.26 13.96
N ALA A 571 7.64 14.43 13.91
CA ALA A 571 9.10 14.53 13.84
C ALA A 571 9.81 14.06 15.12
N GLY A 572 9.10 13.66 16.18
CA GLY A 572 9.67 13.08 17.40
C GLY A 572 10.17 11.64 17.23
N MET A 573 10.14 11.08 16.01
CA MET A 573 10.54 9.71 15.70
C MET A 573 12.05 9.48 15.58
N ALA A 574 12.92 10.39 16.03
CA ALA A 574 14.38 10.20 16.00
C ALA A 574 14.93 9.65 17.32
N ASN A 575 14.66 8.37 17.59
CA ASN A 575 14.98 7.72 18.86
C ASN A 575 16.19 6.79 18.78
N THR A 576 16.41 6.16 17.63
CA THR A 576 17.53 5.23 17.41
C THR A 576 18.85 5.93 17.04
N PRO A 577 20.01 5.25 17.15
CA PRO A 577 21.31 5.87 16.89
C PRO A 577 21.46 6.48 15.48
N LEU A 578 21.07 5.77 14.41
CA LEU A 578 21.19 6.30 13.05
C LEU A 578 20.15 7.40 12.78
N MET A 579 18.95 7.29 13.33
CA MET A 579 17.92 8.33 13.15
C MET A 579 18.30 9.63 13.84
N LYS A 580 18.96 9.55 15.01
CA LYS A 580 19.56 10.72 15.70
C LYS A 580 20.71 11.35 14.90
N GLN A 581 21.49 10.55 14.18
CA GLN A 581 22.52 11.09 13.28
C GLN A 581 21.87 11.84 12.11
N LEU A 582 20.80 11.30 11.52
CA LEU A 582 20.04 11.99 10.48
C LEU A 582 19.39 13.28 11.00
N ASP A 583 18.82 13.29 12.21
CA ASP A 583 18.24 14.50 12.81
C ASP A 583 19.28 15.60 13.08
N ALA A 584 20.53 15.21 13.33
CA ALA A 584 21.66 16.12 13.53
C ALA A 584 22.37 16.54 12.23
N ASP A 585 21.98 15.98 11.07
CA ASP A 585 22.61 16.28 9.78
C ASP A 585 22.27 17.72 9.33
N PRO A 586 23.25 18.51 8.85
CA PRO A 586 23.01 19.90 8.46
C PRO A 586 22.29 20.06 7.10
N ASP A 587 22.36 19.05 6.24
CA ASP A 587 21.93 19.13 4.83
C ASP A 587 20.65 18.33 4.58
N PHE A 588 20.37 17.31 5.38
CA PHE A 588 19.23 16.40 5.22
C PHE A 588 18.35 16.32 6.46
N THR A 589 17.09 15.93 6.26
CA THR A 589 16.08 15.86 7.34
C THR A 589 15.52 14.45 7.51
N VAL A 590 14.99 14.17 8.70
CA VAL A 590 14.23 12.93 8.99
C VAL A 590 13.08 12.74 7.99
N ALA A 591 12.37 13.81 7.66
CA ALA A 591 11.27 13.76 6.69
C ALA A 591 11.70 13.34 5.28
N GLN A 592 12.99 13.49 4.93
CA GLN A 592 13.54 13.08 3.65
C GLN A 592 14.08 11.64 3.68
N PHE A 593 14.87 11.26 4.69
CA PHE A 593 15.66 10.02 4.67
C PHE A 593 15.24 8.95 5.69
N ALA A 594 14.20 9.15 6.50
CA ALA A 594 13.80 8.20 7.53
C ALA A 594 13.55 6.77 7.00
N GLN A 595 12.91 6.62 5.83
CA GLN A 595 12.69 5.28 5.25
C GLN A 595 13.99 4.64 4.77
N ALA A 596 14.95 5.40 4.22
CA ALA A 596 16.25 4.87 3.86
C ALA A 596 17.05 4.42 5.09
N VAL A 597 16.94 5.14 6.22
CA VAL A 597 17.53 4.73 7.50
C VAL A 597 16.79 3.51 8.08
N GLY A 598 15.46 3.48 8.05
CA GLY A 598 14.66 2.32 8.43
C GLY A 598 15.03 1.07 7.63
N ALA A 599 15.32 1.25 6.33
CA ALA A 599 15.80 0.19 5.46
C ALA A 599 17.17 -0.36 5.90
N ILE A 600 18.07 0.45 6.48
CA ILE A 600 19.31 -0.06 7.08
C ILE A 600 19.00 -1.07 8.19
N TYR A 601 18.09 -0.74 9.11
CA TYR A 601 17.70 -1.65 10.18
C TYR A 601 17.02 -2.90 9.66
N PHE A 602 16.18 -2.79 8.63
CA PHE A 602 15.56 -3.95 7.99
C PHE A 602 16.59 -4.84 7.28
N GLY A 603 17.60 -4.25 6.62
CA GLY A 603 18.74 -4.97 6.07
C GLY A 603 19.53 -5.71 7.15
N ASN A 604 19.73 -5.08 8.31
CA ASN A 604 20.41 -5.69 9.46
C ASN A 604 19.63 -6.87 10.05
N GLN A 605 18.29 -6.84 10.03
CA GLN A 605 17.45 -7.97 10.44
C GLN A 605 17.81 -9.25 9.67
N GLY A 606 18.12 -9.14 8.38
CA GLY A 606 18.57 -10.26 7.55
C GLY A 606 19.94 -10.84 7.91
N LEU A 607 20.71 -10.16 8.77
CA LEU A 607 22.00 -10.64 9.29
C LEU A 607 21.91 -11.25 10.69
N ILE A 608 20.83 -10.94 11.44
CA ILE A 608 20.62 -11.39 12.82
C ILE A 608 19.79 -12.68 12.88
N GLY A 609 19.02 -12.96 11.82
CA GLY A 609 18.13 -14.12 11.69
C GLY A 609 18.80 -15.47 11.50
#